data_AF-A0A5M8R4L7-F1
#
_entry.id   AF-A0A5M8R4L7-F1
#
_cell.length_a   1.000
_cell.length_b   1.000
_cell.length_c   1.000
_cell.angle_alpha   90.00
_cell.angle_beta   90.00
_cell.angle_gamma   90.00
#
_symmetry.space_group_name_H-M   'P 1'
#
loop_
_entity.id
_entity.type
_entity.pdbx_description
1 polymer ?
#
loop_
_entity_poly.entity_id
_entity_poly.type
_entity_poly.pdbx_seq_one_letter_code
_entity_poly.pdbx_strand_id
1 'polypeptide(L)'
;MLRSIIATAVLGIVFFLAQHFHFDFFLHRHIWYILAFFFGLSFFIHRLMEFGFRNKREKFVTFYISTIAGRIVLSLVFIALFLYNGLTDSLLFVINFFALYLFYTCFEIYGLYRNLRRD
;
A
#
# COMPACT_ATOMS: atom_id res chain seq x y z
N MET A 1 10.39 -4.99 5.91
CA MET A 1 10.66 -4.37 4.59
C MET A 1 10.82 -5.33 3.43
N LEU A 2 11.70 -6.34 3.51
CA LEU A 2 12.05 -7.20 2.35
C LEU A 2 10.84 -7.81 1.62
N ARG A 3 9.83 -8.28 2.36
CA ARG A 3 8.60 -8.86 1.77
C ARG A 3 7.79 -7.84 0.97
N SER A 4 7.63 -6.63 1.50
CA SER A 4 6.93 -5.55 0.80
C SER A 4 7.68 -5.15 -0.47
N ILE A 5 9.02 -5.07 -0.41
CA ILE A 5 9.85 -4.75 -1.57
C ILE A 5 9.70 -5.83 -2.66
N ILE A 6 9.74 -7.11 -2.29
CA ILE A 6 9.52 -8.22 -3.24
C ILE A 6 8.11 -8.15 -3.84
N ALA A 7 7.08 -7.90 -3.01
CA ALA A 7 5.71 -7.77 -3.49
C ALA A 7 5.56 -6.58 -4.47
N THR A 8 6.17 -5.43 -4.18
CA THR A 8 6.21 -4.27 -5.08
C THR A 8 6.92 -4.60 -6.38
N ALA A 9 8.07 -5.30 -6.33
CA ALA A 9 8.83 -5.68 -7.51
C ALA A 9 8.04 -6.65 -8.40
N VAL A 10 7.40 -7.67 -7.82
CA VAL A 10 6.54 -8.62 -8.55
C VAL A 10 5.36 -7.89 -9.19
N LEU A 11 4.67 -7.02 -8.45
CA LEU A 11 3.56 -6.22 -9.01
C LEU A 11 4.03 -5.29 -10.14
N GLY A 12 5.20 -4.68 -9.99
CA GLY A 12 5.79 -3.86 -11.05
C GLY A 12 6.05 -4.65 -12.33
N ILE A 13 6.57 -5.88 -12.21
CA ILE A 13 6.77 -6.79 -13.34
C ILE A 13 5.43 -7.20 -13.96
N VAL A 14 4.43 -7.55 -13.14
CA VAL A 14 3.09 -7.93 -13.62
C VAL A 14 2.43 -6.79 -14.38
N PHE A 15 2.49 -5.55 -13.88
CA PHE A 15 1.96 -4.38 -14.56
C PHE A 15 2.72 -4.06 -15.84
N PHE A 16 4.06 -4.17 -15.83
CA PHE A 16 4.87 -3.99 -17.03
C PHE A 16 4.51 -5.01 -18.13
N LEU A 17 4.35 -6.30 -17.77
CA LEU A 17 3.89 -7.32 -18.71
C LEU A 17 2.47 -7.03 -19.21
N ALA A 18 1.55 -6.65 -18.32
CA ALA A 18 0.17 -6.36 -18.69
C ALA A 18 0.06 -5.19 -19.69
N GLN A 19 0.88 -4.15 -19.54
CA GLN A 19 0.98 -3.07 -20.53
C GLN A 19 1.59 -3.56 -21.85
N HIS A 20 2.60 -4.44 -21.79
CA HIS A 20 3.21 -5.01 -22.99
C HIS A 20 2.22 -5.86 -23.83
N PHE A 21 1.29 -6.55 -23.17
CA PHE A 21 0.25 -7.35 -23.82
C PHE A 21 -1.04 -6.56 -24.13
N HIS A 22 -1.01 -5.22 -24.06
CA HIS A 22 -2.16 -4.34 -24.34
C HIS A 22 -3.39 -4.58 -23.46
N PHE A 23 -3.21 -5.03 -22.21
CA PHE A 23 -4.29 -5.08 -21.21
C PHE A 23 -4.57 -3.71 -20.56
N ASP A 24 -4.27 -2.62 -21.27
CA ASP A 24 -4.44 -1.23 -20.80
C ASP A 24 -5.90 -0.87 -20.47
N PHE A 25 -6.88 -1.65 -20.91
CA PHE A 25 -8.29 -1.45 -20.57
C PHE A 25 -8.58 -1.66 -19.08
N PHE A 26 -7.85 -2.56 -18.40
CA PHE A 26 -8.04 -2.83 -16.97
C PHE A 26 -7.14 -1.97 -16.07
N LEU A 27 -6.06 -1.42 -16.63
CA LEU A 27 -5.06 -0.66 -15.90
C LEU A 27 -5.27 0.83 -16.14
N HIS A 28 -5.60 1.55 -15.08
CA HIS A 28 -5.76 2.98 -15.20
C HIS A 28 -4.41 3.67 -15.50
N ARG A 29 -4.42 4.77 -16.25
CA ARG A 29 -3.22 5.49 -16.72
C ARG A 29 -2.25 5.86 -15.57
N HIS A 30 -2.79 6.11 -14.38
CA HIS A 30 -2.02 6.50 -13.20
C HIS A 30 -1.60 5.32 -12.30
N ILE A 31 -1.66 4.07 -12.77
CA ILE A 31 -1.31 2.88 -11.96
C ILE A 31 0.10 2.95 -11.34
N TRP A 32 1.07 3.53 -12.06
CA TRP A 32 2.43 3.72 -11.56
C TRP A 32 2.50 4.67 -10.37
N TYR A 33 1.68 5.73 -10.34
CA TYR A 33 1.57 6.63 -9.19
C TYR A 33 0.93 5.93 -7.99
N ILE A 34 -0.09 5.09 -8.23
CA ILE A 34 -0.72 4.28 -7.19
C ILE A 34 0.29 3.29 -6.60
N LEU A 35 1.08 2.62 -7.44
CA LEU A 35 2.11 1.68 -7.00
C LEU A 35 3.22 2.37 -6.20
N ALA A 36 3.69 3.53 -6.66
CA ALA A 36 4.66 4.35 -5.93
C ALA A 36 4.12 4.82 -4.58
N PHE A 37 2.84 5.20 -4.51
CA PHE A 37 2.17 5.56 -3.26
C PHE A 37 2.16 4.38 -2.28
N PHE A 38 1.75 3.18 -2.69
CA PHE A 38 1.75 2.01 -1.79
C PHE A 38 3.16 1.59 -1.35
N PHE A 39 4.15 1.73 -2.22
CA PHE A 39 5.55 1.50 -1.85
C PHE A 39 6.01 2.49 -0.78
N GLY A 40 5.77 3.79 -0.98
CA GLY A 40 6.09 4.84 -0.01
C GLY A 40 5.33 4.66 1.31
N LEU A 41 4.05 4.27 1.26
CA LEU A 41 3.23 3.98 2.42
C LEU A 41 3.79 2.80 3.21
N SER A 42 4.19 1.71 2.54
CA SER A 42 4.81 0.56 3.20
C SER A 42 6.17 0.92 3.83
N PHE A 43 6.95 1.78 3.17
CA PHE A 43 8.19 2.31 3.73
C PHE A 43 7.94 3.14 5.00
N PHE A 44 6.96 4.04 4.93
CA PHE A 44 6.58 4.92 6.03
C PHE A 44 6.10 4.13 7.25
N ILE A 45 5.21 3.14 7.03
CA ILE A 45 4.72 2.25 8.09
C ILE A 45 5.88 1.48 8.72
N HIS A 46 6.80 0.95 7.93
CA HIS A 46 7.94 0.20 8.47
C HIS A 46 8.83 1.08 9.36
N ARG A 47 9.09 2.33 8.95
CA ARG A 47 9.86 3.31 9.73
C ARG A 47 9.14 3.71 11.02
N LEU A 48 7.83 3.95 10.97
CA LEU A 48 7.00 4.22 12.14
C LEU A 48 7.05 3.08 13.16
N MET A 49 6.93 1.84 12.68
CA MET A 49 7.00 0.66 13.54
C MET A 49 8.39 0.50 14.16
N GLU A 50 9.46 0.68 13.39
CA GLU A 50 10.85 0.64 13.89
C GLU A 50 11.10 1.69 15.00
N PHE A 51 10.50 2.88 14.87
CA PHE A 51 10.55 3.92 15.90
C PHE A 51 9.73 3.54 17.14
N GLY A 52 8.51 3.00 16.94
CA GLY A 52 7.63 2.56 18.02
C GLY A 52 8.21 1.43 18.88
N PHE A 53 8.96 0.50 18.27
CA PHE A 53 9.59 -0.61 18.99
C PHE A 53 10.72 -0.19 19.95
N ARG A 54 11.34 0.98 19.75
CA ARG A 54 12.41 1.47 20.64
C ARG A 54 11.89 1.92 22.01
N ASN A 55 10.59 2.17 22.16
CA ASN A 55 10.04 2.90 23.33
C ASN A 55 9.38 2.02 24.41
N LYS A 56 9.86 0.77 24.60
CA LYS A 56 9.28 -0.29 25.43
C LYS A 56 7.89 -0.75 24.94
N ARG A 57 7.66 -2.07 24.89
CA ARG A 57 6.50 -2.74 24.26
C ARG A 57 5.12 -2.29 24.76
N GLU A 58 5.02 -1.52 25.84
CA GLU A 58 3.75 -1.01 26.39
C GLU A 58 2.92 -0.20 25.39
N LYS A 59 3.57 0.59 24.52
CA LYS A 59 2.87 1.46 23.55
C LYS A 59 2.70 0.82 22.16
N PHE A 60 3.02 -0.46 22.01
CA PHE A 60 2.97 -1.16 20.72
C PHE A 60 1.58 -1.10 20.09
N VAL A 61 0.52 -1.36 20.87
CA VAL A 61 -0.87 -1.33 20.39
C VAL A 61 -1.26 0.06 19.91
N THR A 62 -0.96 1.10 20.68
CA THR A 62 -1.25 2.49 20.30
C THR A 62 -0.53 2.88 19.02
N PHE A 63 0.75 2.54 18.87
CA PHE A 63 1.51 2.80 17.65
C PHE A 63 0.93 2.07 16.43
N TYR A 64 0.53 0.81 16.62
CA TYR A 64 -0.07 0.00 15.57
C TYR A 64 -1.41 0.59 15.10
N ILE A 65 -2.29 0.98 16.02
CA ILE A 65 -3.57 1.64 15.68
C ILE A 65 -3.34 2.98 14.99
N SER A 66 -2.41 3.82 15.47
CA SER A 66 -2.05 5.07 14.80
C SER A 66 -1.52 4.86 13.39
N THR A 67 -0.78 3.77 13.17
CA THR A 67 -0.25 3.41 11.86
C THR A 67 -1.39 3.04 10.90
N ILE A 68 -2.36 2.24 11.35
CA ILE A 68 -3.57 1.91 10.56
C ILE A 68 -4.38 3.17 10.26
N ALA A 69 -4.59 4.04 11.25
CA ALA A 69 -5.33 5.29 11.07
C ALA A 69 -4.63 6.20 10.05
N GLY A 70 -3.32 6.42 10.21
CA GLY A 70 -2.51 7.18 9.26
C GLY A 70 -2.56 6.61 7.85
N ARG A 71 -2.56 5.29 7.71
CA ARG A 71 -2.71 4.60 6.42
C ARG A 71 -4.04 4.93 5.73
N ILE A 72 -5.15 4.88 6.46
CA ILE A 72 -6.49 5.20 5.93
C ILE A 72 -6.54 6.67 5.52
N VAL A 73 -6.08 7.59 6.38
CA VAL A 73 -6.08 9.03 6.10
C VAL A 73 -5.24 9.36 4.87
N LEU A 74 -4.01 8.84 4.78
CA LEU A 74 -3.13 9.05 3.63
C LEU A 74 -3.75 8.51 2.33
N SER A 75 -4.41 7.34 2.41
CA SER A 75 -5.09 6.75 1.25
C SER A 75 -6.26 7.61 0.78
N LEU A 76 -7.07 8.13 1.70
CA LEU A 76 -8.19 9.03 1.39
C LEU A 76 -7.70 10.34 0.77
N VAL A 77 -6.67 10.96 1.35
CA VAL A 77 -6.06 12.19 0.82
C VAL A 77 -5.54 11.95 -0.60
N PHE A 78 -4.85 10.84 -0.83
CA PHE A 78 -4.33 10.50 -2.15
C PHE A 78 -5.45 10.36 -3.19
N ILE A 79 -6.50 9.61 -2.88
CA ILE A 79 -7.66 9.46 -3.79
C ILE A 79 -8.31 10.83 -4.06
N ALA A 80 -8.53 11.63 -3.02
CA ALA A 80 -9.17 12.94 -3.12
C ALA A 80 -8.39 13.91 -4.01
N LEU A 81 -7.05 13.94 -3.88
CA LEU A 81 -6.18 14.78 -4.72
C LEU A 81 -6.31 14.42 -6.20
N PHE A 82 -6.29 13.14 -6.53
CA PHE A 82 -6.44 12.70 -7.91
C PHE A 82 -7.84 12.96 -8.45
N LEU A 83 -8.88 12.72 -7.64
CA LEU A 83 -10.26 12.97 -8.04
C LEU A 83 -10.53 14.47 -8.29
N TYR A 84 -9.96 15.35 -7.46
CA TYR A 84 -10.04 16.80 -7.63
C TYR A 84 -9.35 17.29 -8.91
N ASN A 85 -8.29 16.62 -9.35
CA ASN A 85 -7.58 16.95 -10.59
C ASN A 85 -8.35 16.58 -11.88
N GLY A 86 -9.56 16.02 -11.78
CA GLY A 86 -10.42 15.74 -12.93
C GLY A 86 -10.02 14.49 -13.70
N LEU A 87 -10.02 13.33 -13.03
CA LEU A 87 -9.77 12.04 -13.67
C LEU A 87 -10.88 11.67 -14.67
N THR A 88 -10.49 11.33 -15.89
CA THR A 88 -11.39 10.84 -16.95
C THR A 88 -12.12 9.55 -16.54
N ASP A 89 -11.41 8.58 -15.95
CA ASP A 89 -11.95 7.28 -15.53
C ASP A 89 -11.83 7.09 -14.01
N SER A 90 -12.57 7.92 -13.25
CA SER A 90 -12.49 7.93 -11.78
C SER A 90 -12.82 6.58 -11.14
N LEU A 91 -13.78 5.82 -11.68
CA LEU A 91 -14.12 4.48 -11.18
C LEU A 91 -12.98 3.48 -11.38
N LEU A 92 -12.35 3.47 -12.56
CA LEU A 92 -11.24 2.57 -12.86
C LEU A 92 -10.03 2.86 -11.96
N PHE A 93 -9.76 4.15 -11.68
CA PHE A 93 -8.75 4.56 -10.71
C PHE A 93 -9.03 3.99 -9.32
N VAL A 94 -10.26 4.18 -8.81
CA VAL A 94 -10.64 3.72 -7.47
C VAL A 94 -10.55 2.21 -7.35
N ILE A 95 -11.01 1.46 -8.36
CA ILE A 95 -10.93 -0.02 -8.36
C ILE A 95 -9.47 -0.49 -8.33
N ASN A 96 -8.61 0.08 -9.19
CA ASN A 96 -7.18 -0.25 -9.21
C ASN A 96 -6.51 0.08 -7.87
N PHE A 97 -6.84 1.24 -7.28
CA PHE A 97 -6.37 1.65 -5.98
C PHE A 97 -6.80 0.66 -4.89
N PHE A 98 -8.08 0.29 -4.86
CA PHE A 98 -8.62 -0.64 -3.86
C PHE A 98 -8.05 -2.05 -3.99
N ALA A 99 -7.86 -2.54 -5.21
CA ALA A 99 -7.26 -3.84 -5.47
C ALA A 99 -5.82 -3.89 -4.91
N LEU A 100 -5.02 -2.87 -5.19
CA LEU A 100 -3.68 -2.73 -4.64
C LEU A 100 -3.69 -2.54 -3.12
N TYR A 101 -4.63 -1.76 -2.59
CA TYR A 101 -4.80 -1.58 -1.15
C TYR A 101 -5.03 -2.92 -0.45
N LEU A 102 -5.95 -3.74 -0.94
CA LEU A 102 -6.25 -5.06 -0.38
C LEU A 102 -5.05 -5.99 -0.48
N PHE A 103 -4.40 -6.03 -1.65
CA PHE A 103 -3.21 -6.86 -1.86
C PHE A 103 -2.11 -6.54 -0.85
N TYR A 104 -1.72 -5.27 -0.72
CA TYR A 104 -0.71 -4.86 0.27
C TYR A 104 -1.15 -5.13 1.71
N THR A 105 -2.43 -4.94 2.03
CA THR A 105 -2.99 -5.24 3.36
C THR A 105 -2.83 -6.71 3.71
N CYS A 106 -3.15 -7.62 2.79
CA CYS A 106 -3.00 -9.05 3.02
C CYS A 106 -1.54 -9.39 3.33
N PHE A 107 -0.59 -8.93 2.52
CA PHE A 107 0.85 -9.18 2.75
C PHE A 107 1.32 -8.66 4.11
N GLU A 108 0.83 -7.49 4.53
CA GLU A 108 1.16 -6.87 5.82
C GLU A 108 0.61 -7.68 7.00
N ILE A 109 -0.66 -8.09 6.95
CA ILE A 109 -1.31 -8.92 7.98
C ILE A 109 -0.63 -10.29 8.10
N TYR A 110 -0.37 -10.98 6.98
CA TYR A 110 0.38 -12.25 6.98
C TYR A 110 1.79 -12.09 7.55
N GLY A 111 2.42 -10.93 7.31
CA GLY A 111 3.70 -10.57 7.92
C GLY A 111 3.61 -10.48 9.43
N LEU A 112 2.60 -9.77 9.94
CA LEU A 112 2.38 -9.53 11.36
C LEU A 112 2.04 -10.82 12.11
N TYR A 113 1.11 -11.62 11.57
CA TYR A 113 0.62 -12.85 12.20
C TYR A 113 1.73 -13.88 12.42
N ARG A 114 2.70 -13.94 11.50
CA ARG A 114 3.85 -14.84 11.59
C ARG A 114 4.90 -14.40 12.61
N ASN A 115 4.97 -13.11 12.94
CA ASN A 115 5.81 -12.60 14.03
C ASN A 115 5.16 -12.82 15.40
N LEU A 116 3.83 -12.74 15.50
CA LEU A 116 3.08 -13.00 16.74
C LEU A 116 3.02 -14.47 17.14
N ARG A 117 3.10 -15.42 16.19
CA ARG A 117 3.07 -16.87 16.47
C ARG A 117 4.44 -17.45 16.89
N ARG A 118 5.48 -16.61 16.96
CA ARG A 118 6.85 -17.08 17.25
C ARG A 118 7.28 -16.87 18.69
N ASP A 119 6.38 -16.38 19.53
CA ASP A 119 6.47 -16.37 20.99
C ASP A 119 5.65 -17.54 21.57
#